data_AF-A0A7C2IZV6-F1
#
_entry.id   AF-A0A7C2IZV6-F1
#
_cell.length_a   1.000
_cell.length_b   1.000
_cell.length_c   1.000
_cell.angle_alpha   90.00
_cell.angle_beta   90.00
_cell.angle_gamma   90.00
#
_symmetry.space_group_name_H-M   'P 1'
#
loop_
_entity.id
_entity.type
_entity.pdbx_description
1 polymer ?
#
loop_
_entity_poly.entity_id
_entity_poly.type
_entity_poly.pdbx_seq_one_letter_code
_entity_poly.pdbx_strand_id
1 'polypeptide(L)'
;VDGTRGLVLMEGGRVIPAYFHSSDGGWTENSEDVWREYIAAIRGRQDPYDRHPENPHYGWSVRYSVYELAACLTAKDYPFSVVTEVYEIERTASGSSRLKRVEVVGLDQNGQPQRQPLGNADLVRVVFRLKSLPAAMSKEYDPVSGQLATVTFTGDGWGHALGMSQWGARTMAEQGFRYTDILNFYYTGVTIEPVPAR
;
A
#
# COMPACT_ATOMS: atom_id res chain seq x y z
N VAL A 1 24.86 -12.97 2.16
CA VAL A 1 25.56 -11.82 1.57
C VAL A 1 26.69 -12.29 0.67
N ASP A 2 27.67 -13.06 1.15
CA ASP A 2 28.82 -13.48 0.33
C ASP A 2 28.44 -14.28 -0.92
N GLY A 3 27.45 -15.18 -0.81
CA GLY A 3 26.97 -16.00 -1.93
C GLY A 3 26.23 -15.22 -3.04
N THR A 4 25.88 -13.95 -2.81
CA THR A 4 25.24 -13.06 -3.80
C THR A 4 26.02 -11.75 -3.97
N ARG A 5 27.32 -11.77 -3.62
CA ARG A 5 28.16 -10.57 -3.62
C ARG A 5 28.23 -9.98 -5.04
N GLY A 6 27.88 -8.70 -5.13
CA GLY A 6 27.95 -7.95 -6.38
C GLY A 6 26.84 -8.25 -7.37
N LEU A 7 25.81 -9.04 -7.00
CA LEU A 7 24.65 -9.27 -7.85
C LEU A 7 23.59 -8.19 -7.64
N VAL A 8 22.98 -7.75 -8.74
CA VAL A 8 21.90 -6.77 -8.80
C VAL A 8 20.78 -7.27 -9.71
N LEU A 9 19.59 -6.70 -9.53
CA LEU A 9 18.45 -6.92 -10.42
C LEU A 9 18.47 -5.89 -11.54
N MET A 10 18.42 -6.38 -12.78
CA MET A 10 18.54 -5.57 -13.99
C MET A 10 17.30 -5.71 -14.88
N GLU A 11 16.92 -4.62 -15.53
CA GLU A 11 15.93 -4.58 -16.62
C GLU A 11 16.42 -3.58 -17.68
N GLY A 12 16.49 -4.00 -18.94
CA GLY A 12 16.95 -3.11 -20.03
C GLY A 12 18.35 -2.53 -19.81
N GLY A 13 19.25 -3.28 -19.18
CA GLY A 13 20.63 -2.84 -18.88
C GLY A 13 20.75 -1.83 -17.74
N ARG A 14 19.68 -1.61 -16.96
CA ARG A 14 19.67 -0.70 -15.80
C ARG A 14 19.33 -1.46 -14.52
N VAL A 15 19.93 -1.05 -13.41
CA VAL A 15 19.56 -1.55 -12.08
C VAL A 15 18.14 -1.09 -11.79
N ILE A 16 17.26 -2.02 -11.43
CA ILE A 16 15.89 -1.68 -11.05
C ILE A 16 15.82 -1.18 -9.60
N PRO A 17 14.83 -0.36 -9.25
CA PRO A 17 14.50 -0.14 -7.85
C PRO A 17 13.84 -1.39 -7.25
N ALA A 18 14.61 -2.21 -6.53
CA ALA A 18 14.12 -3.45 -5.91
C ALA A 18 13.35 -3.19 -4.60
N TYR A 19 12.18 -2.54 -4.71
CA TYR A 19 11.32 -2.26 -3.55
C TYR A 19 10.81 -3.54 -2.90
N PHE A 20 10.71 -3.53 -1.58
CA PHE A 20 10.24 -4.67 -0.80
C PHE A 20 9.45 -4.19 0.42
N HIS A 21 8.61 -5.06 0.95
CA HIS A 21 7.75 -4.77 2.10
C HIS A 21 7.52 -6.06 2.91
N SER A 22 6.85 -5.95 4.06
CA SER A 22 6.76 -7.08 4.99
C SER A 22 5.78 -8.15 4.51
N SER A 23 4.53 -7.77 4.26
CA SER A 23 3.50 -8.67 3.74
C SER A 23 2.58 -7.92 2.79
N ASP A 24 2.23 -8.51 1.66
CA ASP A 24 1.33 -7.90 0.69
C ASP A 24 -0.13 -8.27 0.92
N GLY A 25 -0.49 -9.12 1.89
CA GLY A 25 -1.89 -9.50 2.11
C GLY A 25 -2.47 -10.41 1.02
N GLY A 26 -1.61 -11.01 0.19
CA GLY A 26 -1.95 -11.96 -0.87
C GLY A 26 -1.88 -11.40 -2.30
N TRP A 27 -1.51 -10.12 -2.47
CA TRP A 27 -1.39 -9.46 -3.77
C TRP A 27 -0.42 -8.27 -3.73
N THR A 28 0.59 -8.30 -4.60
CA THR A 28 1.43 -7.13 -4.90
C THR A 28 0.66 -6.12 -5.78
N GLU A 29 1.19 -4.91 -5.91
CA GLU A 29 0.59 -3.81 -6.67
C GLU A 29 1.44 -3.32 -7.84
N ASN A 30 0.77 -2.65 -8.77
CA ASN A 30 1.43 -1.86 -9.81
C ASN A 30 2.05 -0.60 -9.21
N SER A 31 3.29 -0.27 -9.61
CA SER A 31 3.99 0.90 -9.08
C SER A 31 3.24 2.22 -9.30
N GLU A 32 2.56 2.37 -10.43
CA GLU A 32 1.82 3.59 -10.78
C GLU A 32 0.56 3.79 -9.93
N ASP A 33 -0.03 2.71 -9.40
CA ASP A 33 -1.19 2.82 -8.51
C ASP A 33 -0.78 3.27 -7.11
N VAL A 34 0.44 2.95 -6.69
CA VAL A 34 0.96 3.21 -5.34
C VAL A 34 1.78 4.51 -5.28
N TRP A 35 2.69 4.75 -6.23
CA TRP A 35 3.62 5.90 -6.27
C TRP A 35 3.62 6.68 -7.60
N ARG A 36 2.60 6.50 -8.46
CA ARG A 36 2.39 7.20 -9.75
C ARG A 36 3.36 6.86 -10.88
N GLU A 37 4.61 6.54 -10.58
CA GLU A 37 5.60 6.16 -11.59
C GLU A 37 5.38 4.72 -12.08
N TYR A 38 5.36 4.53 -13.40
CA TYR A 38 5.35 3.21 -14.02
C TYR A 38 6.77 2.62 -14.03
N ILE A 39 6.93 1.44 -13.45
CA ILE A 39 8.18 0.67 -13.42
C ILE A 39 7.89 -0.74 -13.93
N ALA A 40 8.33 -1.08 -15.14
CA ALA A 40 7.97 -2.33 -15.82
C ALA A 40 8.22 -3.58 -14.95
N ALA A 41 9.32 -3.62 -14.19
CA ALA A 41 9.61 -4.70 -13.26
C ALA A 41 8.67 -4.83 -12.04
N ILE A 42 7.90 -3.80 -11.67
CA ILE A 42 7.09 -3.77 -10.44
C ILE A 42 5.60 -3.76 -10.78
N ARG A 43 5.02 -4.97 -10.84
CA ARG A 43 3.66 -5.21 -11.31
C ARG A 43 2.85 -5.94 -10.25
N GLY A 44 1.55 -5.67 -10.22
CA GLY A 44 0.62 -6.35 -9.35
C GLY A 44 0.39 -7.78 -9.80
N ARG A 45 0.46 -8.73 -8.87
CA ARG A 45 0.14 -10.15 -9.07
C ARG A 45 -0.36 -10.77 -7.79
N GLN A 46 -1.07 -11.88 -7.94
CA GLN A 46 -1.44 -12.70 -6.80
C GLN A 46 -0.18 -13.29 -6.16
N ASP A 47 -0.07 -13.17 -4.84
CA ASP A 47 0.97 -13.81 -4.04
C ASP A 47 0.34 -14.87 -3.13
N PRO A 48 0.26 -16.14 -3.57
CA PRO A 48 -0.22 -17.21 -2.72
C PRO A 48 0.76 -17.55 -1.59
N TYR A 49 2.00 -17.09 -1.65
CA TYR A 49 3.06 -17.40 -0.69
C TYR A 49 3.04 -16.48 0.54
N ASP A 50 2.48 -15.28 0.42
CA ASP A 50 2.30 -14.36 1.55
C ASP A 50 1.45 -15.01 2.67
N ARG A 51 0.52 -15.89 2.29
CA ARG A 51 -0.36 -16.67 3.19
C ARG A 51 0.43 -17.75 3.93
N HIS A 52 1.17 -17.32 4.94
CA HIS A 52 1.92 -18.19 5.85
C HIS A 52 1.22 -18.29 7.22
N PRO A 53 1.15 -19.47 7.88
CA PRO A 53 0.50 -19.62 9.19
C PRO A 53 1.06 -18.72 10.29
N GLU A 54 2.35 -18.38 10.22
CA GLU A 54 3.00 -17.47 11.18
C GLU A 54 2.92 -15.99 10.78
N ASN A 55 2.40 -15.65 9.60
CA ASN A 55 2.28 -14.26 9.16
C ASN A 55 1.11 -13.58 9.90
N PRO A 56 1.36 -12.63 10.83
CA PRO A 56 0.31 -12.04 11.66
C PRO A 56 -0.26 -10.76 11.04
N HIS A 57 -0.15 -10.59 9.72
CA HIS A 57 -0.48 -9.33 9.05
C HIS A 57 -1.82 -9.32 8.32
N TYR A 58 -2.70 -10.26 8.64
CA TYR A 58 -4.06 -10.33 8.09
C TYR A 58 -5.11 -9.73 9.01
N GLY A 59 -6.15 -9.14 8.42
CA GLY A 59 -7.38 -8.73 9.09
C GLY A 59 -7.23 -7.52 10.01
N TRP A 60 -6.37 -6.56 9.68
CA TRP A 60 -6.29 -5.34 10.47
C TRP A 60 -7.53 -4.46 10.26
N SER A 61 -7.91 -3.72 11.30
CA SER A 61 -9.02 -2.77 11.30
C SER A 61 -8.65 -1.54 12.10
N VAL A 62 -8.89 -0.36 11.54
CA VAL A 62 -8.64 0.93 12.20
C VAL A 62 -9.89 1.78 12.06
N ARG A 63 -10.43 2.21 13.19
CA ARG A 63 -11.61 3.07 13.27
C ARG A 63 -11.20 4.45 13.75
N TYR A 64 -11.65 5.48 13.05
CA TYR A 64 -11.44 6.87 13.39
C TYR A 64 -12.77 7.59 13.56
N SER A 65 -12.86 8.44 14.58
CA SER A 65 -13.80 9.55 14.61
C SER A 65 -13.46 10.59 13.55
N VAL A 66 -14.43 11.45 13.23
CA VAL A 66 -14.22 12.57 12.30
C VAL A 66 -13.11 13.55 12.71
N TYR A 67 -12.86 13.69 14.01
CA TYR A 67 -11.79 14.54 14.54
C TYR A 67 -10.42 13.86 14.47
N GLU A 68 -10.35 12.54 14.68
CA GLU A 68 -9.10 11.79 14.50
C GLU A 68 -8.67 11.75 13.03
N LEU A 69 -9.61 11.64 12.08
CA LEU A 69 -9.30 11.81 10.66
C LEU A 69 -8.76 13.20 10.35
N ALA A 70 -9.37 14.25 10.90
CA ALA A 70 -8.89 15.62 10.75
C ALA A 70 -7.47 15.79 11.33
N ALA A 71 -7.16 15.14 12.44
CA ALA A 71 -5.81 15.13 13.01
C ALA A 71 -4.79 14.38 12.13
N CYS A 72 -5.18 13.26 11.50
CA CYS A 72 -4.36 12.56 10.51
C CYS A 72 -4.01 13.46 9.31
N LEU A 73 -5.01 14.19 8.80
CA LEU A 73 -4.85 15.15 7.70
C LEU A 73 -3.98 16.34 8.09
N THR A 74 -4.22 16.92 9.27
CA THR A 74 -3.45 18.07 9.79
C THR A 74 -1.99 17.71 10.01
N ALA A 75 -1.69 16.48 10.43
CA ALA A 75 -0.31 15.98 10.53
C ALA A 75 0.40 15.83 9.17
N LYS A 76 -0.30 16.08 8.06
CA LYS A 76 0.20 16.11 6.68
C LYS A 76 -0.03 17.46 6.02
N ASP A 77 -0.15 18.50 6.84
CA ASP A 77 -0.32 19.90 6.40
C ASP A 77 -1.63 20.17 5.64
N TYR A 78 -2.65 19.32 5.82
CA TYR A 78 -4.01 19.57 5.37
C TYR A 78 -4.86 20.06 6.55
N PRO A 79 -5.15 21.37 6.67
CA PRO A 79 -5.60 21.98 7.93
C PRO A 79 -7.11 21.77 8.19
N PHE A 80 -7.53 20.52 8.37
CA PHE A 80 -8.91 20.18 8.74
C PHE A 80 -9.13 20.31 10.25
N SER A 81 -10.23 20.94 10.66
CA SER A 81 -10.72 20.88 12.05
C SER A 81 -11.65 19.69 12.28
N VAL A 82 -12.44 19.32 11.26
CA VAL A 82 -13.36 18.18 11.29
C VAL A 82 -13.56 17.64 9.87
N VAL A 83 -13.64 16.31 9.74
CA VAL A 83 -14.07 15.64 8.51
C VAL A 83 -15.58 15.45 8.52
N THR A 84 -16.27 15.82 7.45
CA THR A 84 -17.71 15.64 7.32
C THR A 84 -18.07 14.54 6.32
N GLU A 85 -17.18 14.21 5.39
CA GLU A 85 -17.39 13.12 4.45
C GLU A 85 -16.07 12.59 3.86
N VAL A 86 -16.02 11.31 3.49
CA VAL A 86 -14.95 10.68 2.73
C VAL A 86 -15.56 9.89 1.57
N TYR A 87 -15.18 10.26 0.34
CA TYR A 87 -15.61 9.58 -0.88
C TYR A 87 -14.51 8.67 -1.40
N GLU A 88 -14.86 7.41 -1.70
CA GLU A 88 -14.03 6.55 -2.54
C GLU A 88 -14.14 7.02 -3.98
N ILE A 89 -13.00 7.27 -4.63
CA ILE A 89 -12.94 7.81 -6.00
C ILE A 89 -12.37 6.76 -6.97
N GLU A 90 -11.39 5.98 -6.54
CA GLU A 90 -10.69 5.04 -7.43
C GLU A 90 -10.06 3.89 -6.65
N ARG A 91 -10.00 2.71 -7.29
CA ARG A 91 -9.30 1.52 -6.80
C ARG A 91 -8.05 1.22 -7.64
N THR A 92 -7.10 0.47 -7.06
CA THR A 92 -5.94 -0.04 -7.79
C THR A 92 -6.39 -0.99 -8.90
N ALA A 93 -5.61 -1.05 -9.99
CA ALA A 93 -5.97 -1.83 -11.18
C ALA A 93 -5.56 -3.31 -11.06
N SER A 94 -4.78 -3.66 -10.03
CA SER A 94 -4.43 -5.06 -9.75
C SER A 94 -5.66 -5.84 -9.24
N GLY A 95 -5.56 -7.17 -9.21
CA GLY A 95 -6.66 -8.02 -8.73
C GLY A 95 -6.99 -7.86 -7.24
N SER A 96 -6.17 -7.15 -6.47
CA SER A 96 -6.44 -6.81 -5.07
C SER A 96 -7.56 -5.77 -4.92
N SER A 97 -7.73 -4.90 -5.93
CA SER A 97 -8.71 -3.80 -5.97
C SER A 97 -8.75 -2.95 -4.69
N ARG A 98 -7.59 -2.49 -4.21
CA ARG A 98 -7.47 -1.67 -2.98
C ARG A 98 -7.84 -0.21 -3.23
N LEU A 99 -8.16 0.54 -2.17
CA LEU A 99 -8.42 1.97 -2.28
C LEU A 99 -7.17 2.71 -2.78
N LYS A 100 -7.30 3.40 -3.92
CA LYS A 100 -6.23 4.17 -4.57
C LYS A 100 -6.41 5.66 -4.42
N ARG A 101 -7.65 6.15 -4.48
CA ARG A 101 -7.95 7.57 -4.35
C ARG A 101 -9.21 7.78 -3.54
N VAL A 102 -9.12 8.70 -2.58
CA VAL A 102 -10.27 9.19 -1.84
C VAL A 102 -10.33 10.71 -1.91
N GLU A 103 -11.50 11.26 -1.67
CA GLU A 103 -11.69 12.69 -1.50
C GLU A 103 -12.28 12.95 -0.13
N VAL A 104 -11.55 13.72 0.69
CA VAL A 104 -12.00 14.10 2.04
C VAL A 104 -12.64 15.47 2.00
N VAL A 105 -13.81 15.61 2.62
CA VAL A 105 -14.54 16.86 2.77
C VAL A 105 -14.70 17.17 4.26
N GLY A 106 -14.63 18.44 4.61
CA GLY A 106 -14.69 18.87 6.01
C GLY A 106 -14.64 20.38 6.14
N LEU A 107 -14.33 20.84 7.35
CA LEU A 107 -14.08 22.25 7.65
C LEU A 107 -12.63 22.46 8.01
N ASP A 108 -12.09 23.64 7.72
CA ASP A 108 -10.78 24.07 8.18
C ASP A 108 -10.80 24.60 9.61
N GLN A 109 -9.66 25.06 10.13
CA GLN A 109 -9.52 25.63 11.48
C GLN A 109 -10.35 26.91 11.71
N ASN A 110 -10.80 27.57 10.65
CA ASN A 110 -11.64 28.77 10.70
C ASN A 110 -13.14 28.46 10.43
N GLY A 111 -13.50 27.17 10.30
CA GLY A 111 -14.85 26.73 9.99
C GLY A 111 -15.24 26.86 8.50
N GLN A 112 -14.30 27.11 7.60
CA GLN A 112 -14.55 27.21 6.16
C GLN A 112 -14.57 25.81 5.51
N PRO A 113 -15.49 25.53 4.58
CA PRO A 113 -15.49 24.25 3.86
C PRO A 113 -14.20 24.01 3.07
N GLN A 114 -13.67 22.79 3.16
CA GLN A 114 -12.48 22.35 2.44
C GLN A 114 -12.68 20.95 1.85
N ARG A 115 -12.04 20.70 0.69
CA ARG A 115 -12.00 19.40 0.02
C ARG A 115 -10.55 19.05 -0.29
N GLN A 116 -10.11 17.84 0.03
CA GLN A 116 -8.75 17.37 -0.18
C GLN A 116 -8.76 16.01 -0.90
N PRO A 117 -8.40 15.95 -2.19
CA PRO A 117 -8.14 14.69 -2.85
C PRO A 117 -6.84 14.08 -2.32
N LEU A 118 -6.88 12.80 -1.97
CA LEU A 118 -5.72 11.99 -1.62
C LEU A 118 -5.57 10.91 -2.69
N GLY A 119 -4.56 11.06 -3.56
CA GLY A 119 -4.39 10.23 -4.75
C GLY A 119 -3.03 9.53 -4.86
N ASN A 120 -3.13 8.25 -5.23
CA ASN A 120 -2.20 7.13 -5.09
C ASN A 120 -2.42 6.38 -3.76
N ALA A 121 -2.32 5.04 -3.81
CA ALA A 121 -2.74 4.19 -2.70
C ALA A 121 -1.85 4.40 -1.46
N ASP A 122 -0.56 4.70 -1.65
CA ASP A 122 0.35 4.90 -0.53
C ASP A 122 0.06 6.20 0.23
N LEU A 123 -0.37 7.26 -0.45
CA LEU A 123 -0.75 8.50 0.20
C LEU A 123 -1.97 8.29 1.10
N VAL A 124 -2.96 7.51 0.66
CA VAL A 124 -4.11 7.13 1.50
C VAL A 124 -3.62 6.39 2.76
N ARG A 125 -2.75 5.39 2.59
CA ARG A 125 -2.15 4.64 3.71
C ARG A 125 -1.39 5.55 4.67
N VAL A 126 -0.52 6.42 4.15
CA VAL A 126 0.38 7.27 4.95
C VAL A 126 -0.37 8.37 5.68
N VAL A 127 -1.35 9.02 5.05
CA VAL A 127 -2.17 10.06 5.68
C VAL A 127 -2.97 9.47 6.83
N PHE A 128 -3.66 8.35 6.60
CA PHE A 128 -4.47 7.69 7.63
C PHE A 128 -3.69 6.71 8.51
N ARG A 129 -2.35 6.72 8.44
CA ARG A 129 -1.44 5.93 9.29
C ARG A 129 -1.78 4.43 9.31
N LEU A 130 -2.18 3.89 8.18
CA LEU A 130 -2.60 2.51 8.03
C LEU A 130 -1.40 1.58 7.84
N LYS A 131 -1.58 0.33 8.28
CA LYS A 131 -0.55 -0.71 8.22
C LYS A 131 -0.19 -1.08 6.78
N SER A 132 -1.19 -1.16 5.91
CA SER A 132 -1.05 -1.41 4.47
C SER A 132 -2.10 -0.62 3.69
N LEU A 133 -2.13 -0.81 2.38
CA LEU A 133 -3.14 -0.24 1.50
C LEU A 133 -4.54 -0.78 1.90
N PRO A 134 -5.53 0.08 2.22
CA PRO A 134 -6.83 -0.39 2.68
C PRO A 134 -7.62 -1.10 1.57
N ALA A 135 -8.19 -2.26 1.90
CA ALA A 135 -9.07 -3.00 1.01
C ALA A 135 -10.49 -2.43 1.00
N ALA A 136 -10.97 -1.97 2.16
CA ALA A 136 -12.30 -1.42 2.32
C ALA A 136 -12.34 -0.23 3.27
N MET A 137 -13.40 0.57 3.11
CA MET A 137 -13.77 1.68 3.97
C MET A 137 -15.27 1.61 4.23
N SER A 138 -15.67 1.73 5.50
CA SER A 138 -17.08 1.86 5.90
C SER A 138 -17.28 3.13 6.71
N LYS A 139 -18.51 3.65 6.68
CA LYS A 139 -18.90 4.90 7.34
C LYS A 139 -20.09 4.64 8.24
N GLU A 140 -20.08 5.27 9.41
CA GLU A 140 -21.22 5.29 10.32
C GLU A 140 -21.63 6.73 10.57
N TYR A 141 -22.94 6.97 10.56
CA TYR A 141 -23.55 8.27 10.72
C TYR A 141 -24.30 8.31 12.04
N ASP A 142 -24.25 9.44 12.73
CA ASP A 142 -25.04 9.66 13.94
C ASP A 142 -26.53 9.63 13.58
N PRO A 143 -27.36 8.81 14.27
CA PRO A 143 -28.74 8.56 13.86
C PRO A 143 -29.68 9.75 14.09
N VAL A 144 -29.26 10.76 14.85
CA VAL A 144 -30.09 11.93 15.17
C VAL A 144 -29.76 13.10 14.26
N SER A 145 -28.48 13.44 14.15
CA SER A 145 -27.99 14.56 13.34
C SER A 145 -27.79 14.21 11.87
N GLY A 146 -27.66 12.92 11.54
CA GLY A 146 -27.31 12.45 10.19
C GLY A 146 -25.88 12.77 9.78
N GLN A 147 -25.04 13.28 10.69
CA GLN A 147 -23.66 13.65 10.41
C GLN A 147 -22.74 12.42 10.44
N LEU A 148 -21.67 12.44 9.65
CA LEU A 148 -20.65 11.41 9.71
C LEU A 148 -20.07 11.37 11.14
N ALA A 149 -20.05 10.18 11.74
CA ALA A 149 -19.53 9.99 13.10
C ALA A 149 -18.16 9.33 13.06
N THR A 150 -18.03 8.24 12.30
CA THR A 150 -16.78 7.48 12.21
C THR A 150 -16.56 6.87 10.83
N VAL A 151 -15.29 6.66 10.49
CA VAL A 151 -14.85 5.90 9.32
C VAL A 151 -13.96 4.76 9.77
N THR A 152 -14.22 3.56 9.26
CA THR A 152 -13.40 2.37 9.53
C THR A 152 -12.70 1.92 8.25
N PHE A 153 -11.39 1.75 8.31
CA PHE A 153 -10.58 1.14 7.26
C PHE A 153 -10.20 -0.29 7.65
N THR A 154 -10.27 -1.21 6.70
CA THR A 154 -9.84 -2.60 6.89
C THR A 154 -8.93 -3.06 5.76
N GLY A 155 -8.09 -4.04 6.05
CA GLY A 155 -7.24 -4.64 5.03
C GLY A 155 -6.32 -5.75 5.58
N ASP A 156 -5.43 -6.17 4.70
CA ASP A 156 -4.43 -7.21 4.92
C ASP A 156 -3.04 -6.70 4.51
N GLY A 157 -2.00 -7.29 5.08
CA GLY A 157 -0.60 -6.98 4.80
C GLY A 157 0.02 -5.93 5.72
N TRP A 158 1.28 -5.63 5.43
CA TRP A 158 2.07 -4.57 6.04
C TRP A 158 3.06 -3.99 5.02
N GLY A 159 2.82 -2.73 4.67
CA GLY A 159 3.67 -1.93 3.80
C GLY A 159 2.96 -1.51 2.52
N HIS A 160 3.76 -1.11 1.53
CA HIS A 160 3.28 -0.49 0.29
C HIS A 160 2.92 -1.51 -0.82
N ALA A 161 3.14 -2.80 -0.59
CA ALA A 161 2.82 -3.89 -1.54
C ALA A 161 3.52 -3.80 -2.91
N LEU A 162 4.64 -3.08 -3.02
CA LEU A 162 5.45 -3.02 -4.25
C LEU A 162 6.62 -4.00 -4.16
N GLY A 163 6.84 -4.71 -5.26
CA GLY A 163 7.94 -5.66 -5.41
C GLY A 163 7.81 -6.84 -4.46
N MET A 164 8.86 -7.14 -3.72
CA MET A 164 8.96 -8.39 -2.96
C MET A 164 8.28 -8.34 -1.58
N SER A 165 7.36 -9.28 -1.32
CA SER A 165 6.89 -9.60 0.04
C SER A 165 7.95 -10.40 0.78
N GLN A 166 8.35 -9.94 1.98
CA GLN A 166 9.29 -10.67 2.83
C GLN A 166 8.69 -11.98 3.34
N TRP A 167 7.41 -11.98 3.71
CA TRP A 167 6.71 -13.18 4.14
C TRP A 167 6.52 -14.17 2.99
N GLY A 168 6.14 -13.71 1.80
CA GLY A 168 6.02 -14.61 0.67
C GLY A 168 7.38 -15.14 0.19
N ALA A 169 8.44 -14.33 0.21
CA ALA A 169 9.81 -14.80 -0.03
C ALA A 169 10.25 -15.87 0.98
N ARG A 170 9.90 -15.71 2.27
CA ARG A 170 10.15 -16.71 3.31
C ARG A 170 9.43 -18.02 2.99
N THR A 171 8.12 -17.96 2.72
CA THR A 171 7.32 -19.14 2.39
C THR A 171 7.85 -19.86 1.14
N MET A 172 8.23 -19.12 0.10
CA MET A 172 8.87 -19.70 -1.08
C MET A 172 10.19 -20.38 -0.72
N ALA A 173 11.04 -19.76 0.10
CA ALA A 173 12.29 -20.38 0.54
C ALA A 173 12.05 -21.69 1.33
N GLU A 174 11.06 -21.70 2.22
CA GLU A 174 10.66 -22.89 2.98
C GLU A 174 10.09 -24.00 2.09
N GLN A 175 9.50 -23.65 0.95
CA GLN A 175 9.07 -24.58 -0.10
C GLN A 175 10.20 -25.03 -1.04
N GLY A 176 11.43 -24.58 -0.81
CA GLY A 176 12.62 -25.01 -1.57
C GLY A 176 12.93 -24.19 -2.82
N PHE A 177 12.23 -23.08 -3.05
CA PHE A 177 12.57 -22.16 -4.15
C PHE A 177 13.91 -21.47 -3.88
N ARG A 178 14.71 -21.30 -4.94
CA ARG A 178 15.98 -20.58 -4.82
C ARG A 178 15.71 -19.08 -4.85
N TYR A 179 16.67 -18.29 -4.36
CA TYR A 179 16.56 -16.84 -4.39
C TYR A 179 16.29 -16.29 -5.82
N THR A 180 16.84 -16.93 -6.86
CA THR A 180 16.57 -16.56 -8.25
C THR A 180 15.10 -16.73 -8.63
N ASP A 181 14.46 -17.78 -8.13
CA ASP A 181 13.07 -18.10 -8.44
C ASP A 181 12.15 -17.12 -7.68
N ILE A 182 12.50 -16.80 -6.44
CA ILE A 182 11.82 -15.78 -5.61
C ILE A 182 11.90 -14.39 -6.27
N LEU A 183 13.09 -13.94 -6.66
CA LEU A 183 13.24 -12.61 -7.26
C LEU A 183 12.51 -12.50 -8.60
N ASN A 184 12.57 -13.53 -9.45
CA ASN A 184 11.83 -13.55 -10.71
C ASN A 184 10.31 -13.66 -10.52
N PHE A 185 9.84 -14.16 -9.38
CA PHE A 185 8.42 -14.13 -9.04
C PHE A 185 7.95 -12.71 -8.71
N TYR A 186 8.71 -11.93 -7.94
CA TYR A 186 8.29 -10.60 -7.51
C TYR A 186 8.62 -9.47 -8.48
N TYR A 187 9.69 -9.62 -9.25
CA TYR A 187 10.13 -8.61 -10.21
C TYR A 187 10.00 -9.13 -11.62
N THR A 188 9.18 -8.48 -12.44
CA THR A 188 8.82 -8.93 -13.78
C THR A 188 9.93 -8.61 -14.78
N GLY A 189 10.29 -9.57 -15.64
CA GLY A 189 11.22 -9.31 -16.76
C GLY A 189 12.66 -9.01 -16.37
N VAL A 190 13.05 -9.31 -15.13
CA VAL A 190 14.38 -8.98 -14.61
C VAL A 190 15.39 -10.09 -14.87
N THR A 191 16.66 -9.71 -14.88
CA THR A 191 17.81 -10.62 -14.79
C THR A 191 18.60 -10.33 -13.53
N ILE A 192 19.30 -11.35 -13.02
CA ILE A 192 20.23 -11.22 -11.90
C ILE A 192 21.63 -11.22 -12.49
N GLU A 193 22.29 -10.07 -12.42
CA GLU A 193 23.58 -9.84 -13.07
C GLU A 193 24.60 -9.26 -12.10
N PRO A 194 25.91 -9.41 -12.37
CA PRO A 194 26.91 -8.63 -11.69
C PRO A 194 26.65 -7.12 -11.89
N VAL A 195 26.91 -6.34 -10.85
CA VAL A 195 26.84 -4.87 -10.94
C VAL A 195 27.71 -4.38 -12.12
N PRO A 196 27.18 -3.53 -13.01
CA PRO A 196 27.95 -3.03 -14.13
C PRO A 196 29.24 -2.34 -13.67
N ALA A 197 30.32 -2.53 -14.43
CA ALA A 197 31.54 -1.77 -14.24
C ALA A 197 31.25 -0.27 -14.44
N ARG A 198 31.81 0.58 -13.58
CA ARG A 198 31.72 2.04 -13.69
C ARG A 198 32.50 2.56 -14.89
#